data_AF-A0A6G5A359-F1
#
_entry.id   AF-A0A6G5A359-F1
#
_cell.length_a   1.000
_cell.length_b   1.000
_cell.length_c   1.000
_cell.angle_alpha   90.00
_cell.angle_beta   90.00
_cell.angle_gamma   90.00
#
_symmetry.space_group_name_H-M   'P 1'
#
loop_
_entity.id
_entity.type
_entity.pdbx_description
1 polymer ?
#
loop_
_entity_poly.entity_id
_entity_poly.type
_entity_poly.pdbx_seq_one_letter_code
_entity_poly.pdbx_strand_id
1 'polypeptide(L)'
;MAKLLIAAFVLVTVVAVLSAPSCPEEEEYRTVGACDPIDCPKTKPTTPRPGQTERPRLCRLQAFTGCFCRPGLYRRKSDRKCVLMDQCWS
;
A
#
# COMPACT_ATOMS: atom_id res chain seq x y z
N MET A 1 -20.63 31.19 26.08
CA MET A 1 -20.32 29.77 26.39
C MET A 1 -20.47 28.87 25.17
N ALA A 2 -21.64 28.74 24.55
CA ALA A 2 -21.86 27.82 23.41
C ALA A 2 -20.91 28.05 22.20
N LYS A 3 -20.65 29.30 21.80
CA LYS A 3 -19.74 29.62 20.68
C LYS A 3 -18.29 29.15 20.91
N LEU A 4 -17.80 29.24 22.15
CA LEU A 4 -16.47 28.77 22.54
C LEU A 4 -16.40 27.24 22.54
N LEU A 5 -17.46 26.58 23.00
CA LEU A 5 -17.55 25.11 22.98
C LEU A 5 -17.60 24.58 21.54
N ILE A 6 -18.36 25.21 20.66
CA ILE A 6 -18.42 24.85 19.23
C ILE A 6 -17.05 25.04 18.58
N ALA A 7 -16.39 26.19 18.81
CA ALA A 7 -15.06 26.46 18.26
C ALA A 7 -14.02 25.43 18.74
N ALA A 8 -14.03 25.08 20.03
CA ALA A 8 -13.15 24.04 20.56
C ALA A 8 -13.44 22.66 19.94
N PHE A 9 -14.72 22.31 19.76
CA PHE A 9 -15.10 21.04 19.14
C PHE A 9 -14.65 20.97 17.67
N VAL A 10 -14.87 22.03 16.90
CA VAL A 10 -14.39 22.13 15.52
C VAL A 10 -12.87 21.99 15.47
N LEU A 11 -12.15 22.71 16.32
CA LEU A 11 -10.68 22.63 16.38
C LEU A 11 -10.21 21.19 16.67
N VAL A 12 -10.81 20.52 17.64
CA VAL A 12 -10.49 19.12 17.97
C VAL A 12 -10.76 18.19 16.80
N THR A 13 -11.90 18.33 16.12
CA THR A 13 -12.23 17.50 14.95
C THR A 13 -11.27 17.73 13.78
N VAL A 14 -10.90 18.98 13.49
CA VAL A 14 -9.94 19.31 12.43
C VAL A 14 -8.57 18.71 12.74
N VAL A 15 -8.09 18.86 13.97
CA VAL A 15 -6.81 18.27 14.41
C VAL A 15 -6.86 16.74 14.28
N ALA A 16 -7.94 16.08 14.70
CA ALA A 16 -8.10 14.63 14.62
C ALA A 16 -8.11 14.12 13.17
N VAL A 17 -8.80 14.82 12.25
CA VAL A 17 -8.82 14.46 10.82
C VAL A 17 -7.45 14.64 10.19
N LEU A 18 -6.75 15.74 10.48
CA LEU A 18 -5.41 16.01 9.95
C LEU A 18 -4.33 15.04 10.48
N SER A 19 -4.56 14.43 11.64
CA SER A 19 -3.62 13.47 12.25
C SER A 19 -3.94 12.02 11.93
N ALA A 20 -5.05 11.74 11.24
CA ALA A 20 -5.36 10.40 10.78
C ALA A 20 -4.34 9.94 9.72
N PRO A 21 -3.80 8.71 9.81
CA PRO A 21 -2.89 8.18 8.80
C PRO A 21 -3.64 8.04 7.47
N SER A 22 -3.32 8.91 6.51
CA SER A 22 -3.81 8.84 5.14
C SER A 22 -2.82 8.09 4.26
N CYS A 23 -3.30 7.13 3.48
CA CYS A 23 -2.50 6.49 2.45
C CYS A 23 -2.67 7.18 1.09
N PRO A 24 -1.66 7.16 0.21
CA PRO A 24 -1.78 7.59 -1.17
C PRO A 24 -2.87 6.83 -1.93
N GLU A 25 -3.26 7.32 -3.10
CA GLU A 25 -4.17 6.60 -3.99
C GLU A 25 -3.63 5.19 -4.29
N GLU A 26 -4.56 4.23 -4.40
CA GLU A 26 -4.27 2.80 -4.60
C GLU A 26 -3.52 2.08 -3.48
N GLU A 27 -3.40 2.72 -2.32
CA GLU A 27 -2.90 2.13 -1.09
C GLU A 27 -4.02 1.98 -0.05
N GLU A 28 -3.81 1.07 0.89
CA GLU A 28 -4.68 0.82 2.02
C GLU A 28 -3.85 0.73 3.30
N TYR A 29 -4.30 1.42 4.36
CA TYR A 29 -3.67 1.32 5.66
C TYR A 29 -4.00 -0.03 6.28
N ARG A 30 -2.97 -0.81 6.63
CA ARG A 30 -3.14 -2.10 7.28
C ARG A 30 -2.23 -2.21 8.49
N THR A 31 -2.67 -2.99 9.47
CA THR A 31 -1.92 -3.33 10.68
C THR A 31 -1.20 -4.67 10.59
N VAL A 32 -1.49 -5.41 9.51
CA VAL A 32 -0.85 -6.67 9.13
C VAL A 32 -0.51 -6.61 7.64
N GLY A 33 0.66 -7.13 7.29
CA GLY A 33 1.17 -7.06 5.93
C GLY A 33 2.00 -8.28 5.57
N ALA A 34 2.25 -8.44 4.27
CA ALA A 34 3.27 -9.36 3.82
C ALA A 34 4.64 -8.89 4.34
N CYS A 35 5.44 -9.83 4.82
CA CYS A 35 6.86 -9.67 5.17
C CYS A 35 7.70 -8.97 4.09
N ASP A 36 7.40 -9.21 2.81
CA ASP A 36 8.00 -8.52 1.67
C ASP A 36 6.90 -7.73 0.94
N PRO A 37 7.15 -6.45 0.58
CA PRO A 37 6.23 -5.71 -0.29
C PRO A 37 6.10 -6.42 -1.64
N ILE A 38 4.88 -6.45 -2.18
CA ILE A 38 4.60 -6.98 -3.52
C ILE A 38 5.12 -5.96 -4.54
N ASP A 39 6.38 -6.10 -4.94
CA ASP A 39 7.03 -5.29 -5.95
C ASP A 39 6.74 -5.79 -7.37
N CYS A 40 6.79 -4.89 -8.34
CA CYS A 40 6.82 -5.26 -9.75
C CYS A 40 7.99 -6.23 -10.04
N PRO A 41 7.77 -7.28 -10.86
CA PRO A 41 8.84 -8.21 -11.21
C PRO A 41 9.91 -7.51 -12.06
N LYS A 42 11.15 -7.96 -11.95
CA LYS A 42 12.27 -7.39 -12.73
C LYS A 42 12.08 -7.56 -14.24
N THR A 43 11.51 -8.68 -14.65
CA THR A 43 11.32 -9.01 -16.08
C THR A 43 9.85 -9.29 -16.35
N LYS A 44 9.37 -8.82 -17.50
CA LYS A 44 8.03 -9.16 -17.99
C LYS A 44 7.91 -10.68 -18.07
N PRO A 45 6.83 -11.29 -17.57
CA PRO A 45 6.54 -12.69 -17.78
C PRO A 45 6.44 -12.95 -19.29
N THR A 46 7.56 -13.28 -19.92
CA THR A 46 7.57 -14.03 -21.16
C THR A 46 7.08 -15.42 -20.80
N THR A 47 6.20 -16.00 -21.62
CA THR A 47 5.65 -17.35 -21.50
C THR A 47 6.51 -18.30 -20.64
N PRO A 48 5.90 -19.11 -19.74
CA PRO A 48 6.66 -19.97 -18.83
C PRO A 48 7.71 -20.77 -19.61
N ARG A 49 9.00 -20.50 -19.36
CA ARG A 49 10.06 -21.36 -19.91
C ARG A 49 10.03 -22.69 -19.14
N PRO A 50 10.11 -23.85 -19.82
CA PRO A 50 10.28 -25.12 -19.13
C PRO A 50 11.48 -25.04 -18.17
N GLY A 51 11.24 -25.26 -16.87
CA GLY A 51 12.27 -25.21 -15.82
C GLY A 51 12.33 -23.93 -14.98
N GLN A 52 11.54 -22.90 -15.29
CA GLN A 52 11.48 -21.68 -14.46
C GLN A 52 10.46 -21.82 -13.32
N THR A 53 10.78 -22.66 -12.32
CA THR A 53 10.09 -22.64 -11.02
C THR A 53 10.75 -21.60 -10.13
N GLU A 54 10.42 -20.32 -10.30
CA GLU A 54 10.57 -19.40 -9.17
C GLU A 54 9.57 -19.86 -8.12
N ARG A 55 10.07 -20.55 -7.08
CA ARG A 55 9.23 -20.91 -5.95
C ARG A 55 8.69 -19.60 -5.38
N PRO A 56 7.36 -19.42 -5.28
CA PRO A 56 6.83 -18.25 -4.62
C PRO A 56 7.41 -18.23 -3.21
N ARG A 57 8.10 -17.14 -2.85
CA ARG A 57 8.59 -16.97 -1.48
C ARG A 57 7.36 -17.04 -0.57
N LEU A 58 7.31 -18.07 0.28
CA LEU A 58 6.27 -18.22 1.29
C LEU A 58 6.42 -17.08 2.30
N CYS A 59 5.69 -16.01 2.07
CA CYS A 59 5.72 -14.85 2.93
C CYS A 59 4.62 -15.00 3.99
N ARG A 60 5.03 -15.17 5.25
CA ARG A 60 4.08 -15.15 6.37
C ARG A 60 3.59 -13.72 6.60
N LEU A 61 2.32 -13.58 6.95
CA LEU A 61 1.78 -12.31 7.42
C LEU A 61 2.52 -11.91 8.70
N GLN A 62 3.03 -10.69 8.74
CA GLN A 62 3.69 -10.10 9.90
C GLN A 62 2.89 -8.88 10.36
N ALA A 63 2.98 -8.57 11.66
CA ALA A 63 2.35 -7.42 12.27
C ALA A 63 3.14 -6.14 11.95
N PHE A 64 3.08 -5.72 10.68
CA PHE A 64 3.60 -4.45 10.23
C PHE A 64 2.45 -3.50 9.94
N THR A 65 2.50 -2.33 10.56
CA THR A 65 1.57 -1.23 10.32
C THR A 65 2.10 -0.30 9.23
N GLY A 66 1.28 0.02 8.23
CA GLY A 66 1.66 0.94 7.18
C GLY A 66 0.68 0.97 6.01
N CYS A 67 1.03 1.71 4.96
CA CYS A 67 0.30 1.74 3.70
C CYS A 67 0.84 0.65 2.77
N PHE A 68 -0.07 -0.20 2.30
CA PHE A 68 0.22 -1.29 1.39
C PHE A 68 -0.55 -1.11 0.09
N CYS A 69 0.01 -1.57 -1.04
CA CYS A 69 -0.76 -1.63 -2.27
C CYS A 69 -2.02 -2.47 -2.05
N ARG A 70 -3.14 -2.02 -2.62
CA ARG A 70 -4.38 -2.80 -2.64
C ARG A 70 -4.15 -4.18 -3.28
N PRO A 71 -4.96 -5.19 -2.95
CA PRO A 71 -4.81 -6.53 -3.51
C PRO A 71 -4.83 -6.49 -5.05
N GLY A 72 -3.87 -7.19 -5.67
CA GLY A 72 -3.74 -7.23 -7.14
C GLY A 72 -2.88 -6.12 -7.76
N LEU A 73 -2.42 -5.15 -6.96
CA LEU A 73 -1.49 -4.12 -7.40
C LEU A 73 -0.05 -4.44 -6.95
N TYR A 74 0.89 -3.96 -7.75
CA TYR A 74 2.33 -4.15 -7.60
C TYR A 74 3.00 -2.80 -7.42
N ARG A 75 3.95 -2.71 -6.49
CA ARG A 75 4.73 -1.49 -6.28
C ARG A 75 5.78 -1.37 -7.38
N ARG A 76 5.61 -0.39 -8.26
CA ARG A 76 6.60 -0.10 -9.31
C ARG A 76 7.81 0.60 -8.71
N LYS A 77 9.02 0.12 -9.05
CA LYS A 77 10.25 0.63 -8.45
C LYS A 77 10.63 2.05 -8.92
N SER A 78 10.22 2.44 -10.13
CA SER A 78 10.60 3.73 -10.72
C SER A 78 9.94 4.92 -10.03
N ASP A 79 8.64 4.85 -9.73
CA ASP A 79 7.86 5.97 -9.18
C ASP A 79 7.16 5.63 -7.86
N ARG A 80 7.37 4.42 -7.32
CA ARG A 80 6.75 3.92 -6.10
C ARG A 80 5.23 3.91 -6.17
N LYS A 81 4.59 3.95 -7.33
CA LYS A 81 3.13 3.82 -7.44
C LYS A 81 2.70 2.36 -7.37
N CYS A 82 1.50 2.12 -6.85
CA CYS A 82 0.83 0.84 -6.93
C CYS A 82 0.11 0.76 -8.28
N VAL A 83 0.51 -0.18 -9.12
CA VAL A 83 0.03 -0.31 -10.50
C VAL A 83 -0.38 -1.75 -10.81
N LEU A 84 -1.15 -1.94 -11.87
CA LEU A 84 -1.44 -3.28 -12.40
C LEU A 84 -0.16 -3.91 -12.97
N MET A 85 -0.10 -5.25 -13.00
CA MET A 85 1.08 -6.00 -13.45
C MET A 85 1.55 -5.60 -14.86
N ASP A 86 0.62 -5.34 -15.77
CA ASP A 86 0.90 -4.93 -17.16
C ASP A 86 1.57 -3.55 -17.25
N GLN A 87 1.42 -2.71 -16.23
CA GLN A 87 2.01 -1.37 -16.12
C GLN A 87 3.39 -1.38 -15.43
N CYS A 88 3.87 -2.53 -14.96
CA CYS A 88 5.15 -2.64 -14.25
C CYS A 88 6.37 -2.26 -15.10
N TRP A 89 6.25 -2.36 -16.42
CA TRP A 89 7.32 -2.04 -17.40
C TRP A 89 6.94 -0.87 -18.32
N SER A 90 5.94 -0.08 -17.93
CA SER A 90 5.63 1.21 -18.57
C SER A 90 6.59 2.31 -18.12
#